data_AF-A0A7J8RDU4-F1
#
_entry.id   AF-A0A7J8RDU4-F1
#
_cell.length_a   1.000
_cell.length_b   1.000
_cell.length_c   1.000
_cell.angle_alpha   90.00
_cell.angle_beta   90.00
_cell.angle_gamma   90.00
#
_symmetry.space_group_name_H-M   'P 1'
#
loop_
_entity.id
_entity.type
_entity.pdbx_description
1 polymer ?
#
loop_
_entity_poly.entity_id
_entity_poly.type
_entity_poly.pdbx_seq_one_letter_code
_entity_poly.pdbx_strand_id
1 'polypeptide(L)' 'MLEKVLPHAMLKAKPNLELRISTLKRDWAIFCEMLSRKDNSGFGWDDHRQMVVAEDALWNLYISIS' A
#
# COMPACT_ATOMS: atom_id res chain seq x y z
N MET A 1 16.40 24.38 16.67
CA MET A 1 15.44 24.71 17.75
C MET A 1 14.75 23.46 18.31
N LEU A 2 14.27 22.52 17.47
CA LEU A 2 13.70 21.24 17.93
C LEU A 2 14.69 20.28 18.62
N GLU A 3 15.91 20.13 18.13
CA GLU A 3 16.92 19.22 18.73
C GLU A 3 17.29 19.57 20.18
N LYS A 4 17.25 20.87 20.55
CA LYS A 4 17.49 21.30 21.94
C LYS A 4 16.33 20.97 22.88
N VAL A 5 15.11 20.88 22.34
CA VAL A 5 13.88 20.62 23.11
C VAL A 5 13.61 19.12 23.19
N LEU A 6 13.97 18.35 22.16
CA LEU A 6 13.78 16.91 22.07
C LEU A 6 14.97 16.23 21.36
N PRO A 7 16.07 15.97 22.08
CA PRO A 7 17.33 15.48 21.47
C PRO A 7 17.21 14.08 20.82
N HIS A 8 16.11 13.36 21.07
CA HIS A 8 15.87 12.02 20.50
C HIS A 8 14.65 11.94 19.58
N ALA A 9 13.93 13.05 19.35
CA ALA A 9 12.73 13.04 18.49
C ALA A 9 13.05 12.62 17.05
N MET A 10 14.19 13.10 16.52
CA MET A 10 14.62 12.72 15.16
C MET A 10 15.03 11.24 15.07
N LEU A 11 15.62 10.67 16.13
CA LEU A 11 15.97 9.25 16.20
C LEU A 11 14.73 8.34 16.24
N LYS A 12 13.59 8.81 16.78
CA LYS A 12 12.33 8.07 16.78
C LYS A 12 11.51 8.31 15.50
N ALA A 13 11.60 9.51 14.94
CA ALA A 13 10.93 9.87 13.68
C ALA A 13 11.55 9.12 12.49
N LYS A 14 12.87 8.99 12.41
CA LYS A 14 13.55 8.36 11.28
C LYS A 14 13.15 6.88 11.06
N PRO A 15 13.20 5.98 12.05
CA PRO A 15 12.71 4.61 11.92
C PRO A 15 11.21 4.55 11.62
N ASN A 16 10.41 5.46 12.20
CA ASN A 16 8.97 5.51 11.93
C ASN A 16 8.69 5.90 10.46
N LEU A 17 9.41 6.88 9.92
CA LEU A 17 9.32 7.27 8.51
C LEU A 17 9.81 6.14 7.59
N GLU A 18 10.91 5.48 7.92
CA GLU A 18 11.43 4.33 7.15
C GLU A 18 10.42 3.17 7.12
N LEU A 19 9.82 2.85 8.27
CA LEU A 19 8.76 1.84 8.35
C LEU A 19 7.54 2.24 7.49
N ARG A 20 7.06 3.49 7.59
CA ARG A 20 5.94 3.96 6.77
C ARG A 20 6.23 3.93 5.28
N ILE A 21 7.44 4.33 4.86
CA ILE A 21 7.87 4.26 3.46
C ILE A 21 7.93 2.80 2.99
N SER A 22 8.42 1.90 3.83
CA SER A 22 8.47 0.46 3.52
C SER A 22 7.08 -0.12 3.32
N THR A 23 6.13 0.19 4.22
CA THR A 23 4.72 -0.20 4.09
C THR A 23 4.11 0.33 2.80
N LEU A 24 4.28 1.64 2.52
CA LEU A 24 3.74 2.24 1.29
C LEU A 24 4.31 1.61 0.01
N LYS A 25 5.60 1.25 0.00
CA LYS A 25 6.21 0.54 -1.13
C LYS A 25 5.62 -0.85 -1.32
N ARG A 26 5.35 -1.57 -0.23
CA ARG A 26 4.72 -2.89 -0.28
C ARG A 26 3.28 -2.81 -0.79
N ASP A 27 2.50 -1.86 -0.27
CA ASP A 27 1.11 -1.64 -0.70
C ASP A 27 1.05 -1.23 -2.18
N TRP A 28 1.98 -0.39 -2.61
CA TRP A 28 2.10 0.01 -4.02
C TRP A 28 2.47 -1.17 -4.93
N ALA A 29 3.34 -2.08 -4.50
CA ALA A 29 3.68 -3.26 -5.27
C ALA A 29 2.46 -4.18 -5.47
N ILE A 30 1.65 -4.37 -4.42
CA ILE A 30 0.40 -5.14 -4.48
C ILE A 30 -0.58 -4.51 -5.48
N PHE A 31 -0.75 -3.19 -5.40
CA PHE A 31 -1.61 -2.44 -6.33
C PHE A 31 -1.15 -2.58 -7.79
N CYS A 32 0.16 -2.45 -8.02
CA CYS A 32 0.74 -2.69 -9.34
C CYS A 32 0.50 -4.11 -9.83
N GLU A 33 0.61 -5.13 -8.97
CA GLU A 33 0.36 -6.53 -9.35
C GLU A 33 -1.09 -6.76 -9.77
N MET A 34 -2.05 -6.26 -8.98
CA MET A 34 -3.47 -6.34 -9.27
C MET A 34 -3.80 -5.74 -10.65
N LEU A 35 -3.22 -4.57 -10.97
CA LEU A 35 -3.51 -3.85 -12.21
C LEU A 35 -2.65 -4.26 -13.42
N SER A 36 -1.47 -4.86 -13.20
CA SER A 36 -0.53 -5.19 -14.28
C SER A 36 -0.71 -6.59 -14.87
N ARG A 37 -1.43 -7.49 -14.18
CA ARG A 37 -1.76 -8.83 -14.72
C ARG A 37 -2.78 -8.69 -15.86
N LYS A 38 -2.25 -8.39 -17.04
CA LYS A 38 -2.97 -8.21 -18.30
C LYS A 38 -4.04 -9.29 -18.51
N ASP A 39 -5.22 -8.83 -18.89
CA ASP A 39 -6.39 -9.56 -19.40
C ASP A 39 -7.02 -10.65 -18.50
N ASN A 40 -6.29 -11.14 -17.48
CA ASN A 40 -6.67 -12.24 -16.60
C ASN A 40 -6.56 -11.93 -15.09
N SER A 41 -6.21 -10.71 -14.67
CA SER A 41 -6.23 -10.36 -13.24
C SER A 41 -7.66 -10.39 -12.68
N GLY A 42 -8.64 -10.02 -13.50
CA GLY A 42 -10.00 -9.75 -13.07
C GLY A 42 -10.12 -8.52 -12.16
N PHE A 43 -9.04 -7.76 -11.98
CA PHE A 43 -8.99 -6.50 -11.24
C PHE A 43 -8.90 -5.34 -12.23
N GLY A 44 -9.75 -4.34 -12.03
CA GLY A 44 -9.77 -3.08 -12.74
C GLY A 44 -9.59 -1.88 -11.81
N TRP A 45 -9.53 -0.70 -12.40
CA TRP A 45 -9.47 0.57 -11.69
C TRP A 45 -10.77 1.35 -11.91
N ASP A 46 -11.39 1.84 -10.83
CA ASP A 46 -12.54 2.73 -10.88
C ASP A 46 -12.05 4.19 -10.79
N ASP A 47 -12.09 4.90 -11.92
CA ASP A 47 -11.67 6.30 -12.01
C ASP A 47 -12.55 7.26 -11.20
N HIS A 48 -13.81 6.92 -10.92
CA HIS A 48 -14.69 7.78 -10.13
C HIS A 48 -14.44 7.64 -8.63
N ARG A 49 -14.17 6.41 -8.19
CA ARG A 49 -13.95 6.08 -6.78
C ARG A 49 -12.47 6.08 -6.39
N GLN A 50 -11.58 6.15 -7.37
CA GLN A 50 -10.13 6.09 -7.20
C GLN A 50 -9.72 4.84 -6.40
N MET A 51 -10.21 3.67 -6.80
CA MET A 51 -9.93 2.40 -6.12
C MET A 51 -9.91 1.19 -7.07
N VAL A 52 -9.27 0.10 -6.62
CA VAL A 52 -9.33 -1.21 -7.31
C VAL A 52 -10.72 -1.80 -7.18
N VAL A 53 -11.23 -2.35 -8.28
CA VAL A 53 -12.52 -3.05 -8.34
C VAL A 53 -12.34 -4.42 -8.98
N ALA A 54 -13.11 -5.40 -8.53
CA ALA A 54 -13.15 -6.77 -9.04
C ALA A 54 -14.46 -7.43 -8.61
N GLU A 55 -14.79 -8.58 -9.19
CA GLU A 55 -15.91 -9.40 -8.75
C GLU A 55 -15.70 -9.92 -7.31
N ASP A 56 -16.77 -10.05 -6.53
CA ASP A 56 -16.71 -10.52 -5.14
C ASP A 56 -16.03 -11.89 -5.01
N ALA A 57 -16.21 -12.77 -5.99
CA ALA A 57 -15.56 -14.07 -6.03
C ALA A 57 -14.02 -13.96 -6.12
N LEU A 58 -13.51 -12.97 -6.85
CA LEU A 58 -12.07 -12.69 -6.97
C LEU A 58 -11.51 -12.07 -5.70
N TRP A 59 -12.26 -11.17 -5.04
CA TRP A 59 -11.88 -10.64 -3.73
C TRP A 59 -11.76 -11.75 -2.69
N ASN A 60 -12.75 -12.65 -2.64
CA ASN A 60 -12.74 -13.79 -1.73
C ASN A 60 -11.57 -14.74 -2.00
N LEU A 61 -11.27 -15.02 -3.28
CA LEU A 61 -10.12 -15.84 -3.66
C LEU A 61 -8.81 -15.17 -3.21
N TYR A 62 -8.62 -13.90 -3.54
CA TYR A 62 -7.40 -13.16 -3.23
C TYR A 62 -7.13 -13.09 -1.72
N ILE A 63 -8.16 -12.72 -0.93
CA ILE A 63 -8.05 -12.63 0.53
C ILE A 63 -7.82 -14.01 1.16
N SER A 64 -8.40 -15.08 0.60
CA SER A 64 -8.23 -16.43 1.15
C SER A 64 -6.83 -17.04 0.96
N ILE A 65 -6.06 -16.53 -0.02
CA ILE A 65 -4.71 -17.02 -0.35
C ILE A 65 -3.62 -16.11 0.25
N SER A 66 -3.99 -14.89 0.67
CA SER A 66 -3.11 -13.87 1.26
C SER A 66 -2.84 -14.14 2.75
#